data_AF-A0AB73FU64-F1
#
_entry.id   AF-A0AB73FU64-F1
#
_cell.length_a   1.000
_cell.length_b   1.000
_cell.length_c   1.000
_cell.angle_alpha   90.00
_cell.angle_beta   90.00
_cell.angle_gamma   90.00
#
_symmetry.space_group_name_H-M   'P 1'
#
loop_
_entity.id
_entity.type
_entity.pdbx_description
1 polymer ?
#
loop_
_entity_poly.entity_id
_entity_poly.type
_entity_poly.pdbx_seq_one_letter_code
_entity_poly.pdbx_strand_id
1 'polypeptide(L)'
;MRLETTPDLHAGTTDALVAYMTDCRFTEAHLTWGCLFLAAEYVYQPRPRFWQDFDLTYFVNAMTRCIPNWRIAVEGANRSVDVLLQDIEEFLHCNAFDEANAEMMLALPAHERPTDATSAFDWLSAQSARNGLKSNLEFARRDGDACGEHALVVLHCLEEAAAGRTVDRVGTIVARGYRDDIMSGRIPDDTEATDDED
;
A
#
# COMPACT_ATOMS: atom_id res chain seq x y z
N MET A 1 -33.36 8.79 15.28
CA MET A 1 -32.33 7.85 14.81
C MET A 1 -31.16 8.68 14.31
N ARG A 2 -30.09 8.80 15.09
CA ARG A 2 -28.85 9.46 14.62
C ARG A 2 -28.19 8.48 13.65
N LEU A 3 -28.00 8.88 12.41
CA LEU A 3 -27.04 8.25 11.52
C LEU A 3 -25.67 8.46 12.16
N GLU A 4 -25.13 7.43 12.79
CA GLU A 4 -23.70 7.42 13.11
C GLU A 4 -22.97 7.55 11.77
N THR A 5 -22.32 8.69 11.59
CA THR A 5 -21.43 8.90 10.45
C THR A 5 -20.28 7.95 10.68
N THR A 6 -20.15 6.93 9.83
CA THR A 6 -18.96 6.08 9.81
C THR A 6 -17.75 7.02 9.71
N PRO A 7 -16.78 6.94 10.63
CA PRO A 7 -15.57 7.75 10.53
C PRO A 7 -14.96 7.57 9.14
N ASP A 8 -14.60 8.67 8.49
CA ASP A 8 -13.88 8.62 7.21
C ASP A 8 -12.58 7.84 7.42
N LEU A 9 -12.50 6.66 6.79
CA LEU A 9 -11.39 5.72 6.92
C LEU A 9 -10.06 6.36 6.50
N HIS A 10 -10.12 7.29 5.55
CA HIS A 10 -8.96 7.94 4.98
C HIS A 10 -8.74 9.36 5.48
N ALA A 11 -9.47 9.79 6.51
CA ALA A 11 -9.24 11.08 7.16
C ALA A 11 -7.75 11.20 7.58
N GLY A 12 -7.06 12.20 7.03
CA GLY A 12 -5.65 12.46 7.32
C GLY A 12 -4.65 11.61 6.52
N THR A 13 -5.07 10.75 5.59
CA THR A 13 -4.17 9.91 4.79
C THR A 13 -3.14 10.74 4.01
N THR A 14 -3.58 11.82 3.34
CA THR A 14 -2.66 12.74 2.65
C THR A 14 -1.68 13.40 3.63
N ASP A 15 -2.12 13.79 4.82
CA ASP A 15 -1.23 14.40 5.82
C ASP A 15 -0.20 13.40 6.33
N ALA A 16 -0.59 12.14 6.53
CA ALA A 16 0.32 11.07 6.92
C ALA A 16 1.33 10.74 5.82
N LEU A 17 0.91 10.71 4.55
CA LEU A 17 1.81 10.57 3.39
C LEU A 17 2.81 11.72 3.33
N VAL A 18 2.34 12.97 3.48
CA VAL A 18 3.20 14.16 3.52
C VAL A 18 4.20 14.07 4.68
N ALA A 19 3.75 13.71 5.88
CA ALA A 19 4.63 13.55 7.04
C ALA A 19 5.71 12.51 6.78
N TYR A 20 5.36 11.35 6.24
CA TYR A 20 6.33 10.32 5.87
C TYR A 20 7.34 10.82 4.83
N MET A 21 6.86 11.42 3.74
CA MET A 21 7.72 11.93 2.67
C MET A 21 8.66 13.04 3.18
N THR A 22 8.20 13.89 4.09
CA THR A 22 9.02 14.94 4.72
C THR A 22 10.05 14.34 5.69
N ASP A 23 9.65 13.42 6.56
CA ASP A 23 10.56 12.76 7.50
C ASP A 23 11.66 11.99 6.75
N CYS A 24 11.30 11.36 5.65
CA CYS A 24 12.19 10.64 4.74
C CYS A 24 12.93 11.56 3.75
N ARG A 25 12.76 12.88 3.83
CA ARG A 25 13.43 13.89 2.97
C ARG A 25 13.28 13.63 1.48
N PHE A 26 12.08 13.23 1.04
CA PHE A 26 11.84 12.96 -0.37
C PHE A 26 12.11 14.19 -1.24
N THR A 27 12.95 13.98 -2.23
CA THR A 27 13.24 14.91 -3.33
C THR A 27 12.66 14.37 -4.64
N GLU A 28 12.88 15.09 -5.73
CA GLU A 28 12.51 14.66 -7.08
C GLU A 28 13.08 13.27 -7.44
N ALA A 29 14.28 12.94 -6.96
CA ALA A 29 14.90 11.63 -7.15
C ALA A 29 14.08 10.50 -6.51
N HIS A 30 13.41 10.79 -5.39
CA HIS A 30 12.60 9.84 -4.62
C HIS A 30 11.20 9.62 -5.21
N LEU A 31 10.83 10.32 -6.28
CA LEU A 31 9.57 10.08 -7.00
C LEU A 31 9.65 8.83 -7.88
N THR A 32 9.88 7.70 -7.24
CA THR A 32 9.93 6.38 -7.84
C THR A 32 8.86 5.50 -7.23
N TRP A 33 8.43 4.50 -7.99
CA TRP A 33 7.56 3.43 -7.50
C TRP A 33 8.02 2.89 -6.13
N GLY A 34 9.30 2.52 -5.99
CA GLY A 34 9.81 1.91 -4.75
C GLY A 34 9.75 2.81 -3.52
N CYS A 35 9.96 4.13 -3.68
CA CYS A 35 9.87 5.07 -2.57
C CYS A 35 8.40 5.37 -2.20
N LEU A 36 7.54 5.53 -3.20
CA LEU A 36 6.11 5.80 -2.98
C LEU A 36 5.39 4.56 -2.41
N PHE A 37 5.82 3.36 -2.77
CA PHE A 37 5.43 2.11 -2.12
C PHE A 37 5.63 2.18 -0.61
N LEU A 38 6.81 2.60 -0.13
CA LEU A 38 7.09 2.71 1.30
C LEU A 38 6.16 3.73 1.98
N ALA A 39 5.84 4.83 1.30
CA ALA A 39 4.89 5.80 1.83
C ALA A 39 3.48 5.21 1.98
N ALA A 40 3.00 4.42 1.00
CA ALA A 40 1.74 3.68 1.11
C ALA A 40 1.77 2.67 2.27
N GLU A 41 2.83 1.87 2.35
CA GLU A 41 3.03 0.87 3.41
C GLU A 41 3.04 1.49 4.81
N TYR A 42 3.58 2.69 4.94
CA TYR A 42 3.64 3.41 6.21
C TYR A 42 2.26 3.88 6.66
N VAL A 43 1.42 4.37 5.74
CA VAL A 43 0.09 4.87 6.07
C VAL A 43 -0.98 3.78 6.15
N TYR A 44 -0.63 2.54 5.80
CA TYR A 44 -1.53 1.39 5.88
C TYR A 44 -2.11 1.21 7.28
N GLN A 45 -3.44 1.07 7.33
CA GLN A 45 -4.15 0.66 8.54
C GLN A 45 -4.85 -0.67 8.26
N PRO A 46 -4.62 -1.72 9.08
CA PRO A 46 -5.23 -3.03 8.86
C PRO A 46 -6.71 -3.01 9.26
N ARG A 47 -7.54 -2.42 8.41
CA ARG A 47 -8.99 -2.32 8.55
C ARG A 47 -9.64 -2.72 7.24
N PRO A 48 -10.83 -3.35 7.27
CA PRO A 48 -11.57 -3.63 6.06
C PRO A 48 -11.72 -2.36 5.23
N ARG A 49 -11.68 -2.53 3.90
CA ARG A 49 -11.82 -1.49 2.89
C ARG A 49 -10.69 -0.48 2.78
N PHE A 50 -9.61 -0.57 3.56
CA PHE A 50 -8.54 0.42 3.51
C PHE A 50 -7.94 0.53 2.11
N TRP A 51 -7.52 -0.58 1.49
CA TRP A 51 -6.94 -0.53 0.16
C TRP A 51 -7.99 -0.32 -0.93
N GLN A 52 -9.17 -0.91 -0.75
CA GLN A 52 -10.26 -0.77 -1.71
C GLN A 52 -10.82 0.65 -1.81
N ASP A 53 -10.70 1.46 -0.75
CA ASP A 53 -11.09 2.88 -0.72
C ASP A 53 -9.88 3.84 -0.83
N PHE A 54 -8.66 3.32 -0.96
CA PHE A 54 -7.45 4.14 -1.14
C PHE A 54 -7.37 4.68 -2.56
N ASP A 55 -7.47 6.00 -2.71
CA ASP A 55 -7.49 6.68 -4.01
C ASP A 55 -6.11 7.28 -4.36
N LEU A 56 -5.73 7.18 -5.64
CA LEU A 56 -4.48 7.75 -6.18
C LEU A 56 -4.34 9.25 -5.88
N THR A 57 -5.46 9.98 -5.77
CA THR A 57 -5.46 11.41 -5.45
C THR A 57 -4.78 11.70 -4.11
N TYR A 58 -4.77 10.77 -3.14
CA TYR A 58 -4.02 10.95 -1.90
C TYR A 58 -2.51 11.10 -2.17
N PHE A 59 -1.96 10.28 -3.07
CA PHE A 59 -0.56 10.38 -3.52
C PHE A 59 -0.31 11.65 -4.32
N VAL A 60 -1.16 11.97 -5.30
CA VAL A 60 -0.99 13.17 -6.13
C VAL A 60 -1.00 14.43 -5.25
N ASN A 61 -1.88 14.50 -4.26
CA ASN A 61 -1.94 15.61 -3.32
C ASN A 61 -0.70 15.66 -2.42
N ALA A 62 -0.22 14.52 -1.92
CA ALA A 62 0.99 14.46 -1.09
C ALA A 62 2.24 14.88 -1.88
N MET A 63 2.44 14.33 -3.09
CA MET A 63 3.53 14.71 -3.99
C MET A 63 3.48 16.18 -4.36
N THR A 64 2.29 16.74 -4.66
CA THR A 64 2.14 18.16 -4.98
C THR A 64 2.47 19.06 -3.78
N ARG A 65 2.18 18.62 -2.54
CA ARG A 65 2.51 19.38 -1.33
C ARG A 65 3.99 19.34 -0.99
N CYS A 66 4.65 18.19 -1.14
CA CYS A 66 6.08 18.04 -0.86
C CYS A 66 6.94 18.63 -2.00
N ILE A 67 6.52 18.44 -3.25
CA ILE A 67 7.28 18.75 -4.47
C ILE A 67 6.31 19.39 -5.49
N PRO A 68 6.03 20.71 -5.44
CA PRO A 68 4.99 21.35 -6.24
C PRO A 68 5.08 21.14 -7.76
N ASN A 69 6.30 21.04 -8.30
CA ASN A 69 6.54 20.84 -9.74
C ASN A 69 6.94 19.40 -10.09
N TRP A 70 6.54 18.42 -9.27
CA TRP A 70 6.99 17.03 -9.39
C TRP A 70 6.83 16.43 -10.79
N ARG A 71 5.79 16.80 -11.55
CA ARG A 71 5.59 16.31 -12.91
C ARG A 71 6.74 16.72 -13.84
N ILE A 72 7.10 18.00 -13.79
CA ILE A 72 8.22 18.56 -14.56
C ILE A 72 9.53 17.90 -14.12
N ALA A 73 9.70 17.68 -12.82
CA ALA A 73 10.88 17.02 -12.27
C ALA A 73 11.03 15.56 -12.74
N VAL A 74 9.93 14.79 -12.75
CA VAL A 74 9.91 13.42 -13.24
C VAL A 74 10.27 13.38 -14.73
N GLU A 75 9.65 14.23 -15.54
CA GLU A 75 9.94 14.33 -16.98
C GLU A 75 11.37 14.81 -17.25
N GLY A 76 11.85 15.80 -16.48
CA GLY A 76 13.20 16.33 -16.56
C GLY A 76 14.28 15.30 -16.22
N ALA A 77 13.95 14.32 -15.37
CA ALA A 77 14.77 13.15 -15.09
C ALA A 77 14.65 12.03 -16.15
N ASN A 78 14.05 12.31 -17.31
CA ASN A 78 13.79 11.36 -18.40
C ASN A 78 12.98 10.13 -17.97
N ARG A 79 12.08 10.31 -16.99
CA ARG A 79 11.10 9.32 -16.54
C ARG A 79 9.70 9.74 -17.01
N SER A 80 8.79 8.78 -17.15
CA SER A 80 7.41 9.06 -17.55
C SER A 80 6.52 9.25 -16.32
N VAL A 81 5.80 10.39 -16.27
CA VAL A 81 4.76 10.64 -15.26
C VAL A 81 3.64 9.61 -15.38
N ASP A 82 3.23 9.27 -16.60
CA ASP A 82 2.16 8.30 -16.84
C ASP A 82 2.55 6.92 -16.33
N VAL A 83 3.81 6.49 -16.54
CA VAL A 83 4.32 5.21 -16.02
C VAL A 83 4.36 5.23 -14.49
N LEU A 84 4.85 6.31 -13.88
CA LEU A 84 4.87 6.43 -12.42
C LEU A 84 3.45 6.31 -11.81
N LEU A 85 2.48 7.00 -12.40
CA LEU A 85 1.09 6.94 -11.94
C LEU A 85 0.48 5.55 -12.16
N GLN A 86 0.75 4.94 -13.32
CA GLN A 86 0.31 3.57 -13.61
C GLN A 86 0.88 2.56 -12.62
N ASP A 87 2.16 2.66 -12.26
CA ASP A 87 2.81 1.77 -11.28
C ASP A 87 2.13 1.90 -9.90
N ILE A 88 1.78 3.12 -9.49
CA ILE A 88 1.06 3.36 -8.22
C ILE A 88 -0.36 2.77 -8.30
N GLU A 89 -1.08 2.99 -9.40
CA GLU A 89 -2.43 2.45 -9.60
C GLU A 89 -2.43 0.92 -9.59
N GLU A 90 -1.47 0.28 -10.27
CA GLU A 90 -1.34 -1.17 -10.28
C GLU A 90 -1.10 -1.71 -8.87
N PHE A 91 -0.24 -1.05 -8.10
CA PHE A 91 -0.05 -1.43 -6.70
C PHE A 91 -1.30 -1.28 -5.84
N LEU A 92 -1.99 -0.15 -5.92
CA LEU A 92 -3.23 0.06 -5.18
C LEU A 92 -4.27 -0.99 -5.57
N HIS A 93 -4.34 -1.33 -6.86
CA HIS A 93 -5.21 -2.38 -7.37
C HIS A 93 -4.87 -3.76 -6.79
N CYS A 94 -3.59 -4.15 -6.78
CA CYS A 94 -3.14 -5.42 -6.19
C CYS A 94 -3.54 -5.52 -4.70
N ASN A 95 -3.27 -4.47 -3.92
CA ASN A 95 -3.59 -4.50 -2.49
C ASN A 95 -5.11 -4.50 -2.23
N ALA A 96 -5.87 -3.75 -3.04
CA ALA A 96 -7.33 -3.76 -2.95
C ALA A 96 -7.91 -5.14 -3.30
N PHE A 97 -7.31 -5.83 -4.27
CA PHE A 97 -7.68 -7.19 -4.65
C PHE A 97 -7.37 -8.19 -3.51
N ASP A 98 -6.17 -8.14 -2.94
CA ASP A 98 -5.78 -9.00 -1.83
C ASP A 98 -6.65 -8.75 -0.58
N GLU A 99 -6.98 -7.49 -0.29
CA GLU A 99 -7.89 -7.11 0.80
C GLU A 99 -9.31 -7.62 0.58
N ALA A 100 -9.86 -7.49 -0.64
CA ALA A 100 -11.18 -8.02 -0.95
C ALA A 100 -11.23 -9.55 -0.77
N ASN A 101 -10.18 -10.27 -1.18
CA ASN A 101 -10.05 -11.70 -0.96
C ASN A 101 -9.95 -12.06 0.53
N ALA A 102 -9.18 -11.29 1.30
CA ALA A 102 -9.05 -11.45 2.74
C ALA A 102 -10.39 -11.23 3.45
N GLU A 103 -11.16 -10.21 3.08
CA GLU A 103 -12.49 -9.95 3.62
C GLU A 103 -13.48 -11.08 3.32
N MET A 104 -13.42 -11.67 2.13
CA MET A 104 -14.23 -12.84 1.78
C MET A 104 -13.92 -14.04 2.67
N MET A 105 -12.63 -14.28 2.98
CA MET A 105 -12.24 -15.33 3.93
C MET A 105 -12.61 -14.97 5.37
N LEU A 106 -12.48 -13.70 5.76
CA LEU A 106 -12.83 -13.22 7.10
C LEU A 106 -14.31 -13.44 7.42
N ALA A 107 -15.18 -13.38 6.40
CA ALA A 107 -16.61 -13.66 6.52
C ALA A 107 -16.93 -15.14 6.85
N LEU A 108 -15.99 -16.07 6.65
CA LEU A 108 -16.14 -17.46 7.03
C LEU A 108 -15.99 -17.66 8.55
N PRO A 109 -16.62 -18.70 9.12
CA PRO A 109 -16.25 -19.20 10.44
C PRO A 109 -14.76 -19.52 10.50
N ALA A 110 -14.08 -19.17 11.61
CA ALA A 110 -12.62 -19.31 11.73
C ALA A 110 -12.09 -20.72 11.43
N HIS A 111 -12.86 -21.77 11.75
CA HIS A 111 -12.47 -23.16 11.51
C HIS A 111 -12.66 -23.62 10.06
N GLU A 112 -13.33 -22.84 9.21
CA GLU A 112 -13.51 -23.09 7.78
C GLU A 112 -12.56 -22.28 6.90
N ARG A 113 -11.81 -21.34 7.51
CA ARG A 113 -10.87 -20.49 6.77
C ARG A 113 -9.70 -21.33 6.24
N PRO A 114 -9.29 -21.12 4.99
CA PRO A 114 -8.03 -21.67 4.49
C PRO A 114 -6.85 -21.23 5.37
N THR A 115 -5.87 -22.11 5.54
CA THR A 115 -4.70 -21.87 6.42
C THR A 115 -3.37 -21.87 5.68
N ASP A 116 -3.38 -22.15 4.38
CA ASP A 116 -2.20 -22.21 3.52
C ASP A 116 -2.52 -21.60 2.14
N ALA A 117 -1.47 -21.19 1.44
CA ALA A 117 -1.58 -20.43 0.19
C ALA A 117 -2.36 -21.19 -0.89
N THR A 118 -2.10 -22.49 -1.07
CA THR A 118 -2.76 -23.30 -2.09
C THR A 118 -4.24 -23.48 -1.78
N SER A 119 -4.61 -23.83 -0.54
CA SER A 119 -6.02 -23.97 -0.17
C SER A 119 -6.79 -22.64 -0.24
N ALA A 120 -6.13 -21.52 0.09
CA ALA A 120 -6.69 -20.18 -0.06
C ALA A 120 -6.93 -19.85 -1.54
N PHE A 121 -5.95 -20.08 -2.42
CA PHE A 121 -6.07 -19.85 -3.85
C PHE A 121 -7.20 -20.67 -4.48
N ASP A 122 -7.27 -21.98 -4.17
CA ASP A 122 -8.32 -22.86 -4.66
C ASP A 122 -9.71 -22.38 -4.23
N TRP A 123 -9.84 -22.00 -2.95
CA TRP A 123 -11.08 -21.48 -2.40
C TRP A 123 -11.49 -20.16 -3.06
N LEU A 124 -10.58 -19.20 -3.19
CA LEU A 124 -10.80 -17.89 -3.81
C LEU A 124 -11.16 -18.02 -5.29
N SER A 125 -10.49 -18.90 -6.02
CA SER A 125 -10.80 -19.21 -7.42
C SER A 125 -12.21 -19.79 -7.56
N ALA A 126 -12.57 -20.75 -6.71
CA ALA A 126 -13.91 -21.33 -6.72
C ALA A 126 -14.97 -20.29 -6.36
N GLN A 127 -14.71 -19.42 -5.40
CA GLN A 127 -15.64 -18.39 -4.95
C GLN A 127 -15.82 -17.30 -6.02
N SER A 128 -14.73 -16.85 -6.67
CA SER A 128 -14.77 -15.91 -7.79
C SER A 128 -15.56 -16.48 -8.98
N ALA A 129 -15.36 -17.76 -9.30
CA ALA A 129 -16.12 -18.44 -10.35
C ALA A 129 -17.62 -18.52 -10.02
N ARG A 130 -17.98 -18.85 -8.77
CA ARG A 130 -19.38 -18.90 -8.32
C ARG A 130 -20.07 -17.54 -8.38
N ASN A 131 -19.33 -16.48 -8.07
CA ASN A 131 -19.84 -15.11 -8.04
C ASN A 131 -19.80 -14.42 -9.42
N GLY A 132 -19.28 -15.07 -10.46
CA GLY A 132 -19.16 -14.49 -11.81
C GLY A 132 -18.11 -13.38 -11.91
N LEU A 133 -17.16 -13.30 -10.97
CA LEU A 133 -16.11 -12.28 -10.92
C LEU A 133 -14.95 -12.66 -11.86
N LYS A 134 -15.18 -12.52 -13.17
CA LYS A 134 -14.23 -13.00 -14.20
C LYS A 134 -12.84 -12.36 -14.09
N SER A 135 -12.78 -11.03 -13.94
CA SER A 135 -11.50 -10.31 -13.84
C SER A 135 -10.72 -10.73 -12.58
N ASN A 136 -11.40 -10.88 -11.44
CA ASN A 136 -10.77 -11.38 -10.21
C ASN A 136 -10.23 -12.81 -10.38
N LEU A 137 -10.97 -13.67 -11.08
CA LEU A 137 -10.53 -15.03 -11.37
C LEU A 137 -9.31 -15.07 -12.30
N GLU A 138 -9.28 -14.22 -13.33
CA GLU A 138 -8.13 -14.10 -14.24
C GLU A 138 -6.89 -13.59 -13.49
N PHE A 139 -7.07 -12.58 -12.63
CA PHE A 139 -6.01 -12.03 -11.80
C PHE A 139 -5.47 -13.06 -10.81
N ALA A 140 -6.36 -13.75 -10.05
CA ALA A 140 -5.97 -14.83 -9.16
C ALA A 140 -5.15 -15.91 -9.89
N ARG A 141 -5.59 -16.31 -11.09
CA ARG A 141 -4.91 -17.35 -11.89
C ARG A 141 -3.54 -16.92 -12.41
N ARG A 142 -3.35 -15.63 -12.70
CA ARG A 142 -2.05 -15.08 -13.09
C ARG A 142 -1.04 -15.27 -11.95
N ASP A 143 -1.48 -15.03 -10.72
CA ASP A 143 -0.60 -15.01 -9.53
C ASP A 143 -0.49 -16.38 -8.85
N GLY A 144 -1.45 -17.28 -9.08
CA GLY A 144 -1.45 -18.65 -8.55
C GLY A 144 -1.44 -18.67 -7.01
N ASP A 145 -0.58 -19.49 -6.42
CA ASP A 145 -0.46 -19.62 -4.95
C ASP A 145 -0.13 -18.27 -4.27
N ALA A 146 0.56 -17.34 -4.95
CA ALA A 146 0.88 -16.03 -4.39
C ALA A 146 -0.38 -15.20 -4.07
N CYS A 147 -1.46 -15.36 -4.85
CA CYS A 147 -2.76 -14.76 -4.54
C CYS A 147 -3.29 -15.24 -3.18
N GLY A 148 -3.19 -16.55 -2.92
CA GLY A 148 -3.59 -17.12 -1.64
C GLY A 148 -2.71 -16.66 -0.48
N GLU A 149 -1.39 -16.61 -0.68
CA GLU A 149 -0.43 -16.13 0.31
C GLU A 149 -0.70 -14.67 0.70
N HIS A 150 -0.82 -13.77 -0.27
CA HIS A 150 -1.05 -12.34 -0.01
C HIS A 150 -2.38 -12.10 0.71
N ALA A 151 -3.45 -12.77 0.29
CA ALA A 151 -4.75 -12.67 0.94
C ALA A 151 -4.70 -13.18 2.39
N LEU A 152 -3.92 -14.23 2.68
CA LEU A 152 -3.71 -14.72 4.05
C LEU A 152 -2.93 -13.74 4.92
N VAL A 153 -1.92 -13.05 4.37
CA VAL A 153 -1.19 -11.99 5.08
C VAL A 153 -2.14 -10.86 5.47
N VAL A 154 -3.00 -10.42 4.55
CA VAL A 154 -3.99 -9.36 4.85
C VAL A 154 -5.04 -9.86 5.85
N LEU A 155 -5.54 -11.08 5.70
CA LEU A 155 -6.48 -11.70 6.64
C LEU A 155 -5.92 -11.70 8.06
N HIS A 156 -4.66 -12.14 8.23
CA HIS A 156 -4.00 -12.13 9.53
C HIS A 156 -3.94 -10.72 10.13
N CYS A 157 -3.56 -9.72 9.33
CA CYS A 157 -3.54 -8.33 9.79
C CYS A 157 -4.93 -7.85 10.26
N LEU A 158 -5.99 -8.18 9.52
CA LEU A 158 -7.37 -7.82 9.88
C LEU A 158 -7.83 -8.50 11.18
N GLU A 159 -7.52 -9.78 11.36
CA GLU A 159 -7.85 -10.55 12.57
C GLU A 159 -7.16 -9.98 13.81
N GLU A 160 -5.86 -9.66 13.69
CA GLU A 160 -5.06 -9.11 14.77
C GLU A 160 -5.53 -7.72 15.16
N ALA A 161 -5.82 -6.87 14.16
CA ALA A 161 -6.39 -5.55 14.38
C ALA A 161 -7.76 -5.59 15.05
N ALA A 162 -8.64 -6.53 14.66
CA ALA A 162 -9.93 -6.74 15.29
C ALA A 162 -9.80 -7.18 16.76
N ALA A 163 -8.70 -7.86 17.11
CA ALA A 163 -8.37 -8.22 18.48
C ALA A 163 -7.61 -7.12 19.26
N GLY A 164 -7.47 -5.92 18.68
CA GLY A 164 -6.79 -4.78 19.29
C GLY A 164 -5.26 -4.91 19.34
N ARG A 165 -4.68 -5.81 18.53
CA ARG A 165 -3.23 -5.99 18.42
C ARG A 165 -2.71 -5.28 17.18
N THR A 166 -1.48 -4.80 17.26
CA THR A 166 -0.77 -4.23 16.12
C THR A 166 0.08 -5.30 15.49
N VAL A 167 -0.21 -5.65 14.24
CA VAL A 167 0.65 -6.50 13.41
C VAL A 167 0.98 -5.72 12.15
N ASP A 168 2.28 -5.55 11.93
CA ASP A 168 2.81 -4.90 10.75
C ASP A 168 3.20 -5.98 9.74
N ARG A 169 2.72 -5.83 8.50
CA ARG A 169 3.25 -6.62 7.39
C ARG A 169 4.69 -6.18 7.09
N VAL A 170 5.44 -7.03 6.37
CA VAL A 170 6.85 -6.78 6.04
C VAL A 170 7.06 -5.39 5.42
N GLY A 171 6.20 -4.99 4.48
CA GLY A 171 6.26 -3.66 3.87
C GLY A 171 6.18 -2.52 4.89
N THR A 172 5.23 -2.57 5.82
CA THR A 172 5.08 -1.59 6.91
C THR A 172 6.30 -1.57 7.83
N ILE A 173 6.88 -2.73 8.17
CA ILE A 173 8.12 -2.81 8.97
C ILE A 173 9.27 -2.11 8.25
N VAL A 174 9.45 -2.40 6.96
CA VAL A 174 10.50 -1.80 6.12
C VAL A 174 10.32 -0.29 6.01
N ALA A 175 9.10 0.19 5.78
CA ALA A 175 8.81 1.62 5.68
C ALA A 175 9.12 2.37 6.98
N ARG A 176 8.73 1.81 8.15
CA ARG A 176 9.07 2.39 9.44
C ARG A 176 10.58 2.37 9.70
N GLY A 177 11.24 1.26 9.41
CA GLY A 177 12.70 1.13 9.53
C GLY A 177 13.45 2.16 8.69
N TYR A 178 13.05 2.33 7.42
CA TYR A 178 13.64 3.33 6.54
C TYR A 178 13.48 4.75 7.10
N ARG A 179 12.27 5.12 7.54
CA ARG A 179 12.03 6.43 8.19
C ARG A 179 12.90 6.60 9.44
N ASP A 180 12.97 5.60 10.30
CA ASP A 180 13.74 5.66 11.54
C ASP A 180 15.25 5.78 11.26
N ASP A 181 15.75 5.14 10.21
CA ASP A 181 17.14 5.23 9.78
C ASP A 181 17.50 6.63 9.26
N ILE A 182 16.63 7.25 8.44
CA ILE A 182 16.80 8.64 7.97
C ILE A 182 16.73 9.62 9.15
N MET A 183 15.72 9.48 10.02
CA MET A 183 15.51 10.38 11.15
C MET A 183 16.61 10.28 12.21
N SER A 184 17.26 9.13 12.33
CA SER A 184 18.44 8.94 13.20
C SER A 184 19.77 9.31 12.54
N GLY A 185 19.77 9.71 11.25
CA GLY A 185 20.98 10.04 10.50
C GLY A 185 21.86 8.85 10.16
N ARG A 186 21.33 7.61 10.21
CA ARG A 186 22.05 6.39 9.83
C ARG A 186 22.18 6.23 8.32
N ILE A 187 21.27 6.83 7.56
CA ILE A 187 21.40 7.02 6.12
C ILE A 187 21.84 8.49 5.89
N PRO A 188 23.01 8.73 5.27
CA PRO A 188 23.50 10.08 5.01
C PRO A 188 22.56 10.85 4.07
N ASP A 189 22.61 12.18 4.16
CA ASP A 189 21.92 13.05 3.23
C ASP A 189 22.70 13.09 1.90
N ASP A 190 22.09 12.69 0.79
CA ASP A 190 22.71 12.77 -0.55
C ASP A 190 22.92 14.25 -1.01
N THR A 191 22.61 15.23 -0.16
CA THR A 191 22.79 16.66 -0.45
C THR A 191 24.14 17.25 -0.02
N GLU A 192 25.03 16.49 0.65
CA GLU A 192 26.42 16.91 0.89
C GLU A 192 27.37 16.43 -0.22
N ALA A 193 27.14 16.91 -1.45
CA ALA A 193 28.22 17.06 -2.43
C ALA A 193 28.57 18.55 -2.49
N THR A 194 29.22 19.05 -1.44
CA THR A 194 29.80 20.38 -1.43
C THR A 194 30.98 20.42 -2.40
N ASP A 195 30.84 21.30 -3.39
CA ASP A 195 31.87 22.13 -3.99
C ASP A 195 33.20 22.14 -3.21
N ASP A 196 34.22 21.48 -3.74
CA ASP A 196 35.62 21.73 -3.43
C ASP A 196 36.46 21.23 -4.62
N GLU A 197 36.59 22.07 -5.66
CA GLU A 197 37.82 22.12 -6.46
C GLU A 197 38.15 23.59 -6.77
N ASP A 198 39.27 24.02 -6.16
CA ASP A 198 39.99 25.29 -6.34
C ASP A 198 40.42 25.55 -7.81
#